data_AF-A0A7K2J5U8-F1
#
_entry.id   AF-A0A7K2J5U8-F1
#
_cell.length_a   1.000
_cell.length_b   1.000
_cell.length_c   1.000
_cell.angle_alpha   90.00
_cell.angle_beta   90.00
_cell.angle_gamma   90.00
#
_symmetry.space_group_name_H-M   'P 1'
#
loop_
_entity.id
_entity.type
_entity.pdbx_description
1 polymer ?
#
loop_
_entity_poly.entity_id
_entity_poly.type
_entity_poly.pdbx_seq_one_letter_code
_entity_poly.pdbx_strand_id
1 'polypeptide(L)'
;ALRAHTSPAGHRHAVFPAAVEAWAEFGALHITASAPGRQIAPAAIRIDPLHGLHLARTLGDLGRALETEVAPLGAEGDEQAVLAIDTEGRVFSIDHTGDWFLGQDIDEALTTLVTGAQPARLSSPPA
;
A
#
# COMPACT_ATOMS: atom_id res chain seq x y z
N ALA A 1 -9.26 -4.95 14.63
CA ALA A 1 -10.26 -4.14 13.90
C ALA A 1 -10.41 -4.59 12.45
N LEU A 2 -9.32 -4.62 11.65
CA LEU A 2 -9.38 -4.94 10.21
C LEU A 2 -10.18 -6.20 9.84
N ARG A 3 -9.84 -7.38 10.40
CA ARG A 3 -10.56 -8.65 10.14
C ARG A 3 -12.04 -8.63 10.53
N ALA A 4 -12.40 -7.83 11.54
CA ALA A 4 -13.77 -7.71 12.02
C ALA A 4 -14.59 -6.68 11.24
N HIS A 5 -13.95 -5.87 10.40
CA HIS A 5 -14.62 -4.88 9.57
C HIS A 5 -15.23 -5.53 8.34
N THR A 6 -16.49 -5.20 8.10
CA THR A 6 -17.19 -5.48 6.85
C THR A 6 -17.76 -4.15 6.39
N SER A 7 -17.51 -3.77 5.13
CA SER A 7 -18.05 -2.53 4.58
C SER A 7 -19.58 -2.61 4.47
N PRO A 8 -20.30 -1.47 4.33
CA PRO A 8 -21.75 -1.49 4.15
C PRO A 8 -22.23 -2.36 2.97
N ALA A 9 -21.39 -2.52 1.94
CA ALA A 9 -21.66 -3.36 0.77
C ALA A 9 -21.20 -4.82 0.94
N GLY A 10 -20.74 -5.22 2.13
CA GLY A 10 -20.34 -6.61 2.43
C GLY A 10 -18.89 -6.95 2.12
N HIS A 11 -18.06 -6.00 1.69
CA HIS A 11 -16.65 -6.27 1.38
C HIS A 11 -15.82 -6.44 2.65
N ARG A 12 -14.86 -7.37 2.63
CA ARG A 12 -13.95 -7.67 3.73
C ARG A 12 -12.51 -7.59 3.25
N HIS A 13 -11.60 -7.24 4.16
CA HIS A 13 -10.16 -7.25 3.88
C HIS A 13 -9.61 -8.68 3.85
N ALA A 14 -8.74 -8.95 2.88
CA ALA A 14 -7.87 -10.12 2.91
C ALA A 14 -6.82 -9.95 4.02
N VAL A 15 -6.48 -11.05 4.70
CA VAL A 15 -5.41 -11.06 5.71
C VAL A 15 -4.65 -12.37 5.62
N PHE A 16 -3.39 -12.28 5.21
CA PHE A 16 -2.50 -13.40 4.91
C PHE A 16 -1.11 -13.20 5.55
N PRO A 17 -0.22 -14.21 5.56
CA PRO A 17 1.04 -14.17 6.30
C PRO A 17 1.92 -12.94 6.01
N ALA A 18 2.19 -12.63 4.75
CA ALA A 18 3.05 -11.48 4.37
C ALA A 18 2.55 -10.15 4.96
N ALA A 19 1.22 -9.91 4.94
CA ALA A 19 0.64 -8.72 5.56
C ALA A 19 0.82 -8.72 7.09
N VAL A 20 0.58 -9.86 7.74
CA VAL A 20 0.73 -9.99 9.20
C VAL A 20 2.18 -9.80 9.63
N GLU A 21 3.12 -10.36 8.87
CA GLU A 21 4.57 -10.21 9.09
C GLU A 21 4.98 -8.75 8.95
N ALA A 22 4.59 -8.08 7.86
CA ALA A 22 4.86 -6.66 7.66
C ALA A 22 4.28 -5.78 8.79
N TRP A 23 3.06 -6.05 9.25
CA TRP A 23 2.47 -5.31 10.37
C TRP A 23 3.16 -5.61 11.70
N ALA A 24 3.64 -6.83 11.91
CA ALA A 24 4.35 -7.21 13.13
C ALA A 24 5.74 -6.57 13.20
N GLU A 25 6.41 -6.45 12.07
CA GLU A 25 7.77 -5.90 11.98
C GLU A 25 7.79 -4.37 11.91
N PHE A 26 6.93 -3.77 11.07
CA PHE A 26 6.96 -2.34 10.75
C PHE A 26 5.77 -1.55 11.32
N GLY A 27 4.85 -2.21 12.02
CA GLY A 27 3.69 -1.55 12.61
C GLY A 27 4.07 -0.33 13.45
N ALA A 28 3.33 0.77 13.27
CA ALA A 28 3.57 2.09 13.88
C ALA A 28 4.84 2.83 13.41
N LEU A 29 5.54 2.34 12.37
CA LEU A 29 6.57 3.13 11.70
C LEU A 29 5.97 4.42 11.13
N HIS A 30 6.59 5.54 11.44
CA HIS A 30 6.23 6.87 10.92
C HIS A 30 7.50 7.57 10.45
N ILE A 31 7.56 7.90 9.17
CA ILE A 31 8.68 8.60 8.54
C ILE A 31 8.15 9.93 8.01
N THR A 32 8.82 11.02 8.38
CA THR A 32 8.57 12.35 7.81
C THR A 32 9.59 12.64 6.73
N ALA A 33 9.17 13.16 5.58
CA ALA A 33 10.07 13.57 4.52
C ALA A 33 11.00 14.70 5.01
N SER A 34 12.33 14.50 4.93
CA SER A 34 13.32 15.44 5.48
C SER A 34 14.33 15.97 4.47
N ALA A 35 14.32 15.46 3.24
CA ALA A 35 15.30 15.81 2.20
C ALA A 35 14.64 15.92 0.81
N PRO A 36 15.24 16.66 -0.14
CA PRO A 36 14.84 16.60 -1.54
C PRO A 36 14.97 15.17 -2.08
N GLY A 37 13.99 14.75 -2.88
CA GLY A 37 14.03 13.44 -3.50
C GLY A 37 14.82 13.42 -4.80
N ARG A 38 15.09 12.21 -5.29
CA ARG A 38 15.87 11.98 -6.51
C ARG A 38 15.11 12.38 -7.78
N GLN A 39 13.82 12.05 -7.87
CA GLN A 39 12.97 12.38 -9.01
C GLN A 39 11.69 13.12 -8.60
N ILE A 40 11.08 12.71 -7.49
CA ILE A 40 9.87 13.31 -6.92
C ILE A 40 10.09 13.67 -5.45
N ALA A 41 9.22 14.50 -4.87
CA ALA A 41 9.29 14.80 -3.44
C ALA A 41 9.06 13.50 -2.63
N PRO A 42 9.91 13.16 -1.64
CA PRO A 42 9.67 12.02 -0.76
C PRO A 42 8.38 12.23 0.02
N ALA A 43 7.63 11.15 0.22
CA ALA A 43 6.38 11.17 0.95
C ALA A 43 6.60 10.98 2.46
N ALA A 44 5.72 11.56 3.28
CA ALA A 44 5.55 11.09 4.65
C ALA A 44 4.89 9.71 4.62
N ILE A 45 5.32 8.79 5.48
CA ILE A 45 4.91 7.37 5.47
C ILE A 45 4.39 6.99 6.84
N ARG A 46 3.24 6.31 6.91
CA ARG A 46 2.71 5.68 8.12
C ARG A 46 2.36 4.23 7.85
N ILE A 47 2.99 3.31 8.57
CA ILE A 47 2.64 1.89 8.54
C ILE A 47 1.60 1.61 9.63
N ASP A 48 0.33 1.76 9.26
CA ASP A 48 -0.82 1.37 10.05
C ASP A 48 -1.95 0.93 9.09
N PRO A 49 -2.31 -0.37 9.07
CA PRO A 49 -3.29 -0.91 8.13
C PRO A 49 -4.70 -0.32 8.28
N LEU A 50 -4.99 0.37 9.40
CA LEU A 50 -6.29 1.01 9.60
C LEU A 50 -6.53 2.21 8.69
N HIS A 51 -5.49 2.80 8.08
CA HIS A 51 -5.67 3.83 7.05
C HIS A 51 -6.42 3.29 5.82
N GLY A 52 -6.32 1.99 5.56
CA GLY A 52 -7.08 1.32 4.50
C GLY A 52 -8.42 0.72 4.96
N LEU A 53 -8.87 0.97 6.19
CA LEU A 53 -10.02 0.25 6.78
C LEU A 53 -11.28 0.27 5.90
N HIS A 54 -11.56 1.39 5.24
CA HIS A 54 -12.76 1.57 4.41
C HIS A 54 -12.56 1.25 2.93
N LEU A 55 -11.37 0.76 2.54
CA LEU A 55 -11.00 0.48 1.16
C LEU A 55 -11.09 -1.01 0.77
N ALA A 56 -11.82 -1.83 1.53
CA ALA A 56 -11.94 -3.27 1.26
C ALA A 56 -12.40 -3.59 -0.17
N ARG A 57 -13.27 -2.75 -0.77
CA ARG A 57 -13.66 -2.88 -2.18
C ARG A 57 -12.50 -2.56 -3.12
N THR A 58 -11.89 -1.40 -2.97
CA THR A 58 -10.79 -0.92 -3.82
C THR A 58 -9.62 -1.90 -3.84
N LEU A 59 -9.20 -2.37 -2.66
CA LEU A 59 -8.10 -3.33 -2.53
C LEU A 59 -8.49 -4.71 -3.11
N GLY A 60 -9.75 -5.12 -2.96
CA GLY A 60 -10.26 -6.32 -3.62
C GLY A 60 -10.34 -6.19 -5.15
N ASP A 61 -10.61 -4.99 -5.65
CA ASP A 61 -10.62 -4.69 -7.09
C ASP A 61 -9.20 -4.72 -7.67
N LEU A 62 -8.24 -4.11 -6.98
CA LEU A 62 -6.81 -4.17 -7.33
C LEU A 62 -6.29 -5.61 -7.29
N GLY A 63 -6.55 -6.35 -6.21
CA GLY A 63 -6.10 -7.74 -6.09
C GLY A 63 -6.60 -8.61 -7.24
N ARG A 64 -7.87 -8.45 -7.65
CA ARG A 64 -8.41 -9.16 -8.82
C ARG A 64 -7.68 -8.79 -10.12
N ALA A 65 -7.38 -7.51 -10.32
CA ALA A 65 -6.66 -7.06 -11.52
C ALA A 65 -5.21 -7.57 -11.55
N LEU A 66 -4.60 -7.79 -10.39
CA LEU A 66 -3.25 -8.34 -10.22
C LEU A 66 -3.22 -9.86 -10.05
N GLU A 67 -4.38 -10.53 -10.12
CA GLU A 67 -4.53 -11.97 -9.87
C GLU A 67 -3.92 -12.42 -8.53
N THR A 68 -4.07 -11.61 -7.47
CA THR A 68 -3.56 -11.87 -6.12
C THR A 68 -4.54 -11.37 -5.04
N GLU A 69 -4.24 -11.61 -3.76
CA GLU A 69 -4.93 -10.95 -2.65
C GLU A 69 -4.10 -9.77 -2.15
N VAL A 70 -4.78 -8.66 -1.84
CA VAL A 70 -4.14 -7.42 -1.39
C VAL A 70 -4.71 -7.03 -0.03
N ALA A 71 -3.83 -6.65 0.89
CA ALA A 71 -4.16 -6.15 2.22
C ALA A 71 -3.65 -4.71 2.38
N PRO A 72 -4.32 -3.87 3.19
CA PRO A 72 -3.81 -2.55 3.50
C PRO A 72 -2.54 -2.65 4.36
N LEU A 73 -1.57 -1.80 4.08
CA LEU A 73 -0.30 -1.72 4.81
C LEU A 73 -0.21 -0.42 5.62
N GLY A 74 -0.68 0.69 5.04
CA GLY A 74 -0.47 2.01 5.62
C GLY A 74 -0.96 3.13 4.73
N ALA A 75 -0.36 4.31 4.88
CA ALA A 75 -0.62 5.47 4.06
C ALA A 75 0.68 6.23 3.76
N GLU A 76 0.66 6.99 2.68
CA GLU A 76 1.71 7.95 2.35
C GLU A 76 1.15 9.33 1.96
N GLY A 77 2.04 10.32 1.90
CA GLY A 77 1.73 11.66 1.41
C GLY A 77 0.70 12.37 2.29
N ASP A 78 0.80 12.23 3.61
CA ASP A 78 -0.20 12.73 4.56
C ASP A 78 -1.62 12.20 4.26
N GLU A 79 -1.72 10.89 4.03
CA GLU A 79 -2.97 10.16 3.76
C GLU A 79 -3.59 10.46 2.38
N GLN A 80 -2.81 11.03 1.47
CA GLN A 80 -3.22 11.21 0.06
C GLN A 80 -3.25 9.90 -0.73
N ALA A 81 -2.47 8.91 -0.30
CA ALA A 81 -2.46 7.58 -0.90
C ALA A 81 -2.44 6.49 0.18
N VAL A 82 -3.01 5.33 -0.16
CA VAL A 82 -2.96 4.14 0.69
C VAL A 82 -1.87 3.21 0.20
N LEU A 83 -1.06 2.73 1.14
CA LEU A 83 -0.09 1.68 0.90
C LEU A 83 -0.76 0.32 1.06
N ALA A 84 -0.46 -0.60 0.16
CA ALA A 84 -0.98 -1.95 0.19
C ALA A 84 0.12 -2.97 -0.07
N ILE A 85 -0.08 -4.21 0.38
CA ILE A 85 0.84 -5.33 0.20
C ILE A 85 0.06 -6.53 -0.32
N ASP A 86 0.66 -7.37 -1.16
CA ASP A 86 0.04 -8.62 -1.61
C ASP A 86 0.62 -9.87 -0.94
N THR A 87 0.10 -11.03 -1.33
CA THR A 87 0.53 -12.34 -0.79
C THR A 87 2.00 -12.69 -1.02
N GLU A 88 2.66 -12.07 -1.99
CA GLU A 88 4.09 -12.27 -2.29
C GLU A 88 4.98 -11.27 -1.55
N GLY A 89 4.38 -10.28 -0.86
CA GLY A 89 5.11 -9.22 -0.16
C GLY A 89 5.33 -7.95 -0.99
N ARG A 90 4.84 -7.93 -2.25
CA ARG A 90 4.98 -6.79 -3.15
C ARG A 90 4.13 -5.62 -2.65
N VAL A 91 4.68 -4.41 -2.73
CA VAL A 91 4.06 -3.21 -2.15
C VAL A 91 3.62 -2.23 -3.23
N PHE A 92 2.46 -1.63 -3.00
CA PHE A 92 1.79 -0.72 -3.92
C PHE A 92 1.35 0.56 -3.22
N SER A 93 1.25 1.65 -3.98
CA SER A 93 0.57 2.89 -3.56
C SER A 93 -0.64 3.13 -4.45
N ILE A 94 -1.76 3.48 -3.82
CA ILE A 94 -3.05 3.72 -4.47
C ILE A 94 -3.50 5.14 -4.14
N ASP A 95 -3.61 5.99 -5.16
CA ASP A 95 -4.12 7.35 -5.04
C ASP A 95 -5.21 7.66 -6.09
N HIS A 96 -5.67 8.90 -6.12
CA HIS A 96 -6.69 9.35 -7.07
C HIS A 96 -6.20 9.45 -8.53
N THR A 97 -4.89 9.30 -8.78
CA THR A 97 -4.24 9.34 -10.09
C THR A 97 -3.93 7.95 -10.63
N GLY A 98 -3.89 6.92 -9.78
CA GLY A 98 -3.82 5.51 -10.15
C GLY A 98 -3.14 4.64 -9.10
N ASP A 99 -2.75 3.45 -9.55
CA ASP A 99 -2.04 2.46 -8.75
C ASP A 99 -0.57 2.37 -9.19
N TRP A 100 0.34 2.24 -8.24
CA TRP A 100 1.77 2.31 -8.46
C TRP A 100 2.47 1.14 -7.78
N PHE A 101 3.44 0.52 -8.46
CA PHE A 101 4.31 -0.50 -7.89
C PHE A 101 5.52 0.17 -7.22
N LEU A 102 5.72 -0.11 -5.93
CA LEU A 102 6.76 0.51 -5.11
C LEU A 102 8.00 -0.37 -4.92
N GLY A 103 7.83 -1.69 -4.86
CA GLY A 103 8.90 -2.63 -4.60
C GLY A 103 8.43 -4.07 -4.43
N GLN A 104 9.36 -5.01 -4.55
CA GLN A 104 9.12 -6.44 -4.36
C GLN A 104 8.89 -6.81 -2.90
N ASP A 105 9.36 -5.98 -1.98
CA ASP A 105 9.17 -6.08 -0.54
C ASP A 105 9.05 -4.68 0.08
N ILE A 106 8.83 -4.65 1.40
CA ILE A 106 8.67 -3.40 2.14
C ILE A 106 9.96 -2.59 2.24
N ASP A 107 11.14 -3.21 2.23
CA ASP A 107 12.42 -2.50 2.28
C ASP A 107 12.67 -1.73 0.99
N GLU A 108 12.41 -2.36 -0.16
CA GLU A 108 12.46 -1.72 -1.48
C GLU A 108 11.40 -0.61 -1.59
N ALA A 109 10.19 -0.87 -1.12
CA ALA A 109 9.11 0.13 -1.13
C ALA A 109 9.46 1.36 -0.28
N LEU A 110 9.92 1.16 0.95
CA LEU A 110 10.39 2.25 1.81
C LEU A 110 11.54 3.00 1.14
N THR A 111 12.49 2.30 0.52
CA THR A 111 13.59 2.92 -0.24
C THR A 111 13.06 3.80 -1.37
N THR A 112 12.10 3.32 -2.17
CA THR A 112 11.46 4.09 -3.24
C THR A 112 10.85 5.37 -2.70
N LEU A 113 10.06 5.27 -1.63
CA LEU A 113 9.34 6.39 -1.03
C LEU A 113 10.27 7.43 -0.38
N VAL A 114 11.21 6.99 0.47
CA VAL A 114 12.09 7.91 1.23
C VAL A 114 13.12 8.58 0.34
N THR A 115 13.53 7.93 -0.76
CA THR A 115 14.46 8.54 -1.72
C THR A 115 13.76 9.38 -2.77
N GLY A 116 12.43 9.33 -2.86
CA GLY A 116 11.66 10.01 -3.90
C GLY A 116 12.01 9.49 -5.30
N ALA A 117 12.19 8.18 -5.42
CA ALA A 117 12.31 7.52 -6.72
C ALA A 117 10.94 7.47 -7.41
N GLN A 118 10.90 7.62 -8.73
CA GLN A 118 9.65 7.54 -9.48
C GLN A 118 9.15 6.08 -9.53
N PRO A 119 8.00 5.74 -8.94
CA PRO A 119 7.47 4.38 -9.00
C PRO A 119 6.88 4.08 -10.38
N ALA A 120 6.80 2.80 -10.72
CA ALA A 120 6.21 2.34 -11.96
C ALA A 120 4.67 2.36 -11.83
N ARG A 121 3.98 3.01 -12.78
CA ARG A 121 2.51 2.98 -12.81
C ARG A 121 2.04 1.58 -13.21
N LEU A 122 1.09 1.03 -12.48
CA LEU A 122 0.41 -0.18 -12.91
C LEU A 122 -0.51 0.17 -14.09
N SER A 123 -0.42 -0.64 -15.13
CA SER A 123 -1.30 -0.59 -16.29
C SER A 123 -1.99 -1.93 -16.41
N SER A 124 -3.30 -1.94 -16.66
CA SER A 124 -3.95 -3.16 -17.14
C SER A 124 -3.24 -3.64 -18.41
N PRO A 125 -3.01 -4.96 -18.57
CA PRO A 125 -2.63 -5.48 -19.89
C PRO A 125 -3.70 -5.07 -20.91
N PRO A 126 -3.31 -4.82 -22.18
CA PRO A 126 -4.29 -4.53 -23.23
C PRO A 126 -5.29 -5.69 -23.32
N ALA A 127 -6.57 -5.33 -23.45
CA ALA A 127 -7.69 -6.26 -23.53
C ALA A 127 -7.64 -7.19 -24.75
#